data_AF-G3HHD9-F1
#
_entry.id   AF-G3HHD9-F1
#
_cell.length_a   1.000
_cell.length_b   1.000
_cell.length_c   1.000
_cell.angle_alpha   90.00
_cell.angle_beta   90.00
_cell.angle_gamma   90.00
#
_symmetry.space_group_name_H-M   'P 1'
#
loop_
_entity.id
_entity.type
_entity.pdbx_description
1 polymer ?
#
loop_
_entity_poly.entity_id
_entity_poly.type
_entity_poly.pdbx_seq_one_letter_code
_entity_poly.pdbx_strand_id
1 'polypeptide(L)'
;SADIISTVEFNHTGELLATGDKGGRVVIFQREQEKVSLHCHPDFWLPSTDKTVKLWKVSERDKRPEGYNLKDEEGRLRDPATITTLRVPVLRPMDLMVEATPRRVFANAHTYHINSISVNSDYETYMSADDLRINLWNFEITNQSFNIVDIKPANMEELTEVITAAEFHPHHCNTFVYSSSKGTIRLCDMRASALCDRHTKCEYQHKSHGVFEEPEDPSNRSFFSEIISSISDVKFSHSGRYIMTRDYLTVKVWDLNMENLQIETYQVHDYLRSKLCSLYENDCIFDKFECVWNGSDR
;
A
#
# COMPACT_ATOMS: atom_id res chain seq x y z
N SER A 1 16.42 18.45 -9.72
CA SER A 1 15.17 17.93 -9.15
C SER A 1 15.56 16.90 -8.11
N ALA A 2 15.13 17.05 -6.85
CA ALA A 2 15.37 16.02 -5.85
C ALA A 2 14.40 14.86 -6.07
N ASP A 3 14.86 13.63 -5.87
CA ASP A 3 14.02 12.46 -5.95
C ASP A 3 13.16 12.37 -4.67
N ILE A 4 11.85 12.53 -4.81
CA ILE A 4 10.91 12.59 -3.68
C ILE A 4 10.37 11.17 -3.43
N ILE A 5 10.77 10.59 -2.30
CA ILE A 5 10.21 9.33 -1.81
C ILE A 5 8.71 9.53 -1.56
N SER A 6 7.89 8.62 -2.09
CA SER A 6 6.44 8.63 -1.98
C SER A 6 5.88 7.48 -1.15
N THR A 7 6.65 6.41 -0.92
CA THR A 7 6.23 5.27 -0.10
C THR A 7 7.45 4.52 0.45
N VAL A 8 7.28 3.91 1.62
CA VAL A 8 8.31 3.11 2.31
C VAL A 8 7.64 1.89 2.95
N GLU A 9 8.15 0.70 2.69
CA GLU A 9 7.57 -0.53 3.23
C GLU A 9 8.65 -1.56 3.58
N PHE A 10 8.52 -2.19 4.75
CA PHE A 10 9.35 -3.34 5.13
C PHE A 10 8.73 -4.63 4.62
N ASN A 11 9.57 -5.60 4.26
CA ASN A 11 9.08 -6.97 4.10
C ASN A 11 8.70 -7.56 5.47
N HIS A 12 7.93 -8.66 5.47
CA HIS A 12 7.46 -9.33 6.69
C HIS A 12 8.57 -9.73 7.68
N THR A 13 9.79 -9.97 7.21
CA THR A 13 10.94 -10.32 8.08
C THR A 13 11.64 -9.09 8.67
N GLY A 14 11.37 -7.90 8.15
CA GLY A 14 12.09 -6.66 8.49
C GLY A 14 13.55 -6.64 8.00
N GLU A 15 13.96 -7.62 7.19
CA GLU A 15 15.31 -7.69 6.63
C GLU A 15 15.48 -6.80 5.41
N LEU A 16 14.37 -6.48 4.73
CA LEU A 16 14.38 -5.68 3.53
C LEU A 16 13.44 -4.49 3.69
N LEU A 17 13.90 -3.33 3.20
CA LEU A 17 13.16 -2.07 3.15
C LEU A 17 13.05 -1.64 1.70
N ALA A 18 11.83 -1.50 1.19
CA ALA A 18 11.55 -0.93 -0.12
C ALA A 18 11.17 0.54 0.01
N THR A 19 11.64 1.37 -0.92
CA THR A 19 11.20 2.76 -1.08
C THR A 19 10.77 2.99 -2.53
N GLY A 20 9.61 3.60 -2.72
CA GLY A 20 9.16 4.11 -4.02
C GLY A 20 9.29 5.63 -4.08
N ASP A 21 9.55 6.19 -5.26
CA ASP A 21 9.55 7.64 -5.49
C ASP A 21 8.51 8.09 -6.52
N LYS A 22 8.28 9.41 -6.60
CA LYS A 22 7.36 10.01 -7.58
C LYS A 22 7.76 9.79 -9.04
N GLY A 23 9.01 9.39 -9.31
CA GLY A 23 9.48 9.01 -10.64
C GLY A 23 9.16 7.56 -11.01
N GLY A 24 8.53 6.80 -10.11
CA GLY A 24 8.22 5.39 -10.27
C GLY A 24 9.44 4.48 -10.08
N ARG A 25 10.54 4.99 -9.52
CA ARG A 25 11.71 4.18 -9.20
C ARG A 25 11.49 3.50 -7.85
N VAL A 26 12.05 2.30 -7.78
CA VAL A 26 12.01 1.41 -6.62
C VAL A 26 13.44 1.19 -6.16
N VAL A 27 13.70 1.40 -4.88
CA VAL A 27 14.99 1.07 -4.25
C VAL A 27 14.73 0.09 -3.12
N ILE A 28 15.56 -0.95 -3.02
CA ILE A 28 15.46 -1.95 -1.96
C ILE A 28 16.76 -1.97 -1.19
N PHE A 29 16.66 -1.82 0.12
CA PHE A 29 17.76 -1.90 1.06
C PHE A 29 17.66 -3.23 1.80
N GLN A 30 18.79 -3.91 1.98
CA GLN A 30 18.90 -5.09 2.82
C GLN A 30 19.64 -4.72 4.10
N ARG A 31 19.08 -5.10 5.25
CA ARG A 31 19.74 -4.94 6.54
C ARG A 31 21.00 -5.80 6.56
N GLU A 32 22.14 -5.17 6.83
CA GLU A 32 23.41 -5.87 6.93
C GLU A 32 23.37 -6.84 8.12
N GLN A 33 23.40 -8.15 7.83
CA GLN A 33 23.65 -9.22 8.81
C GLN A 33 25.02 -9.83 8.50
N GLU A 34 25.80 -10.18 9.53
CA GLU A 34 27.04 -10.94 9.36
C GLU A 34 26.74 -12.27 8.66
N LYS A 35 27.16 -12.38 7.38
CA LYS A 35 27.14 -13.57 6.50
C LYS A 35 26.35 -14.77 7.05
N VAL A 36 25.05 -14.75 6.85
CA VAL A 36 24.25 -15.98 6.76
C VAL A 36 23.60 -15.98 5.39
N SER A 37 23.89 -17.01 4.60
CA SER A 37 23.31 -17.25 3.29
C SER A 37 21.79 -17.40 3.41
N LEU A 38 21.06 -16.31 3.18
CA LEU A 38 19.61 -16.30 3.15
C LEU A 38 19.14 -16.87 1.80
N HIS A 39 18.46 -18.01 1.84
CA HIS A 39 17.56 -18.40 0.75
C HIS A 39 16.24 -17.69 0.99
N CYS A 40 16.03 -16.53 0.38
CA CYS A 40 14.77 -15.79 0.48
C CYS A 40 14.14 -15.59 -0.90
N HIS A 41 12.84 -15.89 -0.97
CA HIS A 41 11.93 -15.43 -2.01
C HIS A 41 11.40 -14.06 -1.57
N PRO A 42 11.82 -12.94 -2.21
CA PRO A 42 11.32 -11.62 -1.88
C PRO A 42 10.45 -11.13 -3.04
N ASP A 43 9.14 -11.31 -2.91
CA ASP A 43 8.19 -10.64 -3.80
C ASP A 43 7.84 -9.29 -3.16
N PHE A 44 8.23 -8.21 -3.82
CA PHE A 44 7.91 -6.83 -3.41
C PHE A 44 6.84 -6.25 -4.31
N TRP A 45 5.93 -5.49 -3.71
CA TRP A 45 4.81 -4.84 -4.36
C TRP A 45 5.00 -3.34 -4.26
N LEU A 46 5.17 -2.66 -5.39
CA LEU A 46 5.28 -1.21 -5.38
C LEU A 46 4.41 -0.61 -6.49
N PRO A 47 3.62 0.43 -6.19
CA PRO A 47 2.96 1.21 -7.22
C PRO A 47 4.04 1.84 -8.11
N SER A 48 4.07 1.46 -9.39
CA SER A 48 5.09 1.95 -10.34
C SER A 48 4.64 3.24 -11.03
N THR A 49 3.33 3.52 -11.05
CA THR A 49 2.71 4.76 -11.52
C THR A 49 1.33 4.89 -10.89
N ASP A 50 0.78 6.10 -10.87
CA ASP A 50 -0.55 6.48 -10.35
C ASP A 50 -1.73 5.58 -10.74
N LYS A 51 -1.63 4.72 -11.77
CA LYS A 51 -2.74 3.88 -12.27
C LYS A 51 -2.35 2.43 -12.57
N THR A 52 -1.12 2.02 -12.28
CA THR A 52 -0.60 0.70 -12.65
C THR A 52 0.16 0.06 -11.50
N VAL A 53 -0.21 -1.18 -11.17
CA VAL A 53 0.51 -2.00 -10.18
C VAL A 53 1.51 -2.89 -10.90
N LYS A 54 2.74 -3.01 -10.39
CA LYS A 54 3.75 -3.91 -10.91
C LYS A 54 4.26 -4.85 -9.83
N LEU A 55 4.30 -6.14 -10.14
CA LEU A 55 4.98 -7.14 -9.33
C LEU A 55 6.44 -7.23 -9.75
N TRP A 56 7.35 -7.02 -8.80
CA TRP A 56 8.77 -7.13 -9.02
C TRP A 56 9.31 -8.36 -8.31
N LYS A 57 10.08 -9.18 -9.04
CA LYS A 57 10.91 -10.22 -8.43
C LYS A 57 12.32 -9.70 -8.28
N VAL A 58 12.81 -9.75 -7.05
CA VAL A 58 14.20 -9.47 -6.71
C VAL A 58 14.88 -10.80 -6.49
N SER A 59 16.00 -11.04 -7.16
CA SER A 59 16.73 -12.29 -7.04
C SER A 59 18.22 -12.05 -6.96
N GLU A 60 18.85 -12.79 -6.07
CA GLU A 60 20.30 -12.90 -5.98
C GLU A 60 20.83 -13.93 -6.98
N ARG A 61 21.96 -13.61 -7.58
CA ARG A 61 22.66 -14.47 -8.53
C ARG A 61 24.15 -14.47 -8.22
N ASP A 62 24.64 -15.64 -7.82
CA ASP A 62 26.04 -15.92 -7.47
C ASP A 62 26.75 -16.80 -8.50
N LYS A 63 26.04 -17.19 -9.58
CA LYS A 63 26.55 -18.10 -10.62
C LYS A 63 26.19 -17.61 -12.02
N ARG A 64 27.12 -17.83 -12.95
CA ARG A 64 26.91 -17.60 -14.39
C ARG A 64 27.24 -18.83 -15.23
N PRO A 65 26.52 -19.06 -16.34
CA PRO A 65 26.88 -20.09 -17.31
C PRO A 65 28.11 -19.68 -18.12
N GLU A 66 29.08 -20.57 -18.23
CA GLU A 66 30.27 -20.44 -19.07
C GLU A 66 30.42 -21.66 -20.00
N GLY A 67 31.21 -21.52 -21.07
CA GLY A 67 31.49 -22.63 -22.00
C GLY A 67 30.48 -22.80 -23.15
N TYR A 68 30.03 -21.70 -23.76
CA TYR A 68 29.16 -21.73 -24.93
C TYR A 68 29.89 -22.29 -26.17
N ASN A 69 29.15 -22.97 -27.06
CA ASN A 69 29.75 -23.54 -28.28
C ASN A 69 30.09 -22.49 -29.33
N LEU A 70 29.25 -21.46 -29.47
CA LEU A 70 29.33 -20.48 -30.55
C LEU A 70 30.05 -19.20 -30.16
N LYS A 71 30.34 -19.00 -28.87
CA LYS A 71 31.00 -17.79 -28.37
C LYS A 71 32.22 -18.17 -27.52
N ASP A 72 33.31 -17.41 -27.64
CA ASP A 72 34.44 -17.50 -26.72
C ASP A 72 34.12 -16.82 -25.38
N GLU A 73 35.05 -16.88 -24.43
CA GLU A 73 34.91 -16.29 -23.07
C GLU A 73 34.73 -14.76 -23.14
N GLU A 74 35.18 -14.11 -24.21
CA GLU A 74 34.98 -12.67 -24.45
C GLU A 74 33.68 -12.36 -25.23
N GLY A 75 32.85 -13.37 -25.49
CA GLY A 75 31.56 -13.23 -26.17
C GLY A 75 31.62 -13.10 -27.69
N ARG A 76 32.80 -13.26 -28.31
CA ARG A 76 33.00 -13.20 -29.76
C ARG A 76 32.58 -14.50 -30.41
N LEU A 77 32.02 -14.40 -31.61
CA LEU A 77 31.59 -15.57 -32.36
C LEU A 77 32.80 -16.43 -32.76
N ARG A 78 32.71 -17.73 -32.46
CA ARG A 78 33.68 -18.73 -32.89
C ARG A 78 33.42 -19.09 -34.34
N ASP A 79 34.49 -19.34 -35.09
CA ASP A 79 34.38 -19.87 -36.46
C ASP A 79 33.68 -21.25 -36.44
N PRO A 80 32.54 -21.41 -37.12
CA PRO A 80 31.82 -22.69 -37.18
C PRO A 80 32.69 -23.87 -37.61
N ALA A 81 33.71 -23.65 -38.45
CA ALA A 81 34.61 -24.71 -38.91
C ALA A 81 35.50 -25.28 -37.79
N THR A 82 35.66 -24.55 -36.68
CA THR A 82 36.47 -24.96 -35.52
C THR A 82 35.67 -25.76 -34.48
N ILE A 83 34.36 -25.90 -34.66
CA ILE A 83 33.47 -26.57 -33.72
C ILE A 83 33.39 -28.05 -34.08
N THR A 84 34.26 -28.84 -33.47
CA THR A 84 34.34 -30.29 -33.71
C THR A 84 33.48 -31.14 -32.76
N THR A 85 33.09 -30.57 -31.61
CA THR A 85 32.30 -31.24 -30.57
C THR A 85 31.37 -30.24 -29.88
N LEU A 86 30.19 -30.70 -29.48
CA LEU A 86 29.25 -29.90 -28.70
C LEU A 86 29.51 -30.08 -27.20
N ARG A 87 29.46 -28.97 -26.47
CA ARG A 87 29.61 -28.89 -25.01
C ARG A 87 28.35 -28.32 -24.38
N VAL A 88 28.09 -28.73 -23.15
CA VAL A 88 27.00 -28.16 -22.34
C VAL A 88 27.61 -27.08 -21.44
N PRO A 89 27.01 -25.87 -21.36
CA PRO A 89 27.48 -24.83 -20.45
C PRO A 89 27.47 -25.30 -18.99
N VAL A 90 28.47 -24.85 -18.22
CA VAL A 90 28.60 -25.17 -16.80
C VAL A 90 28.44 -23.90 -15.99
N LEU A 91 27.72 -23.99 -14.86
CA LEU A 91 27.58 -22.88 -13.93
C LEU A 91 28.88 -22.70 -13.15
N ARG A 92 29.48 -21.51 -13.25
CA ARG A 92 30.65 -21.10 -12.47
C ARG A 92 30.29 -20.02 -11.45
N PRO A 93 30.94 -20.01 -10.28
CA PRO A 93 30.78 -18.93 -9.30
C PRO A 93 31.11 -17.56 -9.90
N MET A 94 30.38 -16.54 -9.50
CA MET A 94 30.61 -15.12 -9.80
C MET A 94 30.35 -14.27 -8.55
N ASP A 95 30.73 -12.99 -8.61
CA ASP A 95 30.37 -12.03 -7.58
C ASP A 95 28.84 -11.91 -7.46
N LEU A 96 28.35 -11.80 -6.22
CA LEU A 96 26.93 -11.69 -5.92
C LEU A 96 26.33 -10.48 -6.65
N MET A 97 25.32 -10.75 -7.47
CA MET A 97 24.58 -9.73 -8.21
C MET A 97 23.10 -9.81 -7.84
N VAL A 98 22.49 -8.65 -7.57
CA VAL A 98 21.06 -8.53 -7.30
C VAL A 98 20.38 -8.00 -8.57
N GLU A 99 19.41 -8.75 -9.08
CA GLU A 99 18.61 -8.37 -10.25
C GLU A 99 17.16 -8.15 -9.84
N ALA A 100 16.57 -7.04 -10.28
CA ALA A 100 15.14 -6.76 -10.15
C ALA A 100 14.46 -6.91 -11.52
N THR A 101 13.48 -7.81 -11.63
CA THR A 101 12.76 -8.08 -12.87
C THR A 101 11.26 -7.83 -12.68
N PRO A 102 10.61 -7.01 -13.53
CA PRO A 102 9.16 -6.87 -13.48
C PRO A 102 8.55 -8.19 -13.96
N ARG A 103 7.85 -8.89 -13.08
CA ARG A 103 7.19 -10.16 -13.39
C ARG A 103 5.84 -9.94 -14.04
N ARG A 104 5.07 -8.99 -13.52
CA ARG A 104 3.68 -8.75 -13.91
C ARG A 104 3.34 -7.27 -13.82
N VAL A 105 2.41 -6.86 -14.68
CA VAL A 105 1.90 -5.49 -14.77
C VAL A 105 0.38 -5.57 -14.81
N PHE A 106 -0.27 -5.00 -13.80
CA PHE A 106 -1.72 -4.93 -13.65
C PHE A 106 -2.16 -3.50 -13.98
N ALA A 107 -2.82 -3.32 -15.11
CA ALA A 107 -3.10 -2.02 -15.69
C ALA A 107 -4.57 -1.90 -16.11
N ASN A 108 -5.01 -0.66 -16.39
CA ASN A 108 -6.31 -0.33 -16.99
C ASN A 108 -7.56 -0.71 -16.18
N ALA A 109 -7.45 -0.94 -14.87
CA ALA A 109 -8.60 -1.17 -14.00
C ALA A 109 -9.04 0.08 -13.21
N HIS A 110 -8.15 1.06 -13.06
CA HIS A 110 -8.39 2.29 -12.30
C HIS A 110 -8.59 3.49 -13.21
N THR A 111 -9.63 4.26 -12.93
CA THR A 111 -9.89 5.53 -13.63
C THR A 111 -9.16 6.68 -12.95
N TYR A 112 -9.07 6.60 -11.62
CA TYR A 112 -8.46 7.59 -10.73
C TYR A 112 -7.10 7.12 -10.20
N HIS A 113 -6.48 7.92 -9.34
CA HIS A 113 -5.18 7.60 -8.75
C HIS A 113 -5.33 6.47 -7.73
N ILE A 114 -4.49 5.44 -7.84
CA ILE A 114 -4.43 4.37 -6.86
C ILE A 114 -3.86 4.95 -5.56
N ASN A 115 -4.63 4.87 -4.48
CA ASN A 115 -4.21 5.33 -3.16
C ASN A 115 -3.78 4.17 -2.25
N SER A 116 -4.21 2.93 -2.53
CA SER A 116 -3.91 1.77 -1.68
C SER A 116 -3.68 0.50 -2.50
N ILE A 117 -2.78 -0.35 -2.01
CA ILE A 117 -2.58 -1.73 -2.43
C ILE A 117 -2.47 -2.57 -1.17
N SER A 118 -3.17 -3.70 -1.10
CA SER A 118 -3.09 -4.58 0.05
C SER A 118 -3.19 -6.05 -0.39
N VAL A 119 -2.28 -6.87 0.11
CA VAL A 119 -2.20 -8.30 -0.19
C VAL A 119 -3.18 -9.06 0.70
N ASN A 120 -3.88 -10.04 0.13
CA ASN A 120 -4.78 -10.88 0.89
C ASN A 120 -4.02 -12.01 1.60
N SER A 121 -4.55 -12.47 2.72
CA SER A 121 -4.02 -13.61 3.50
C SER A 121 -4.25 -14.97 2.85
N ASP A 122 -4.90 -15.02 1.68
CA ASP A 122 -5.07 -16.24 0.88
C ASP A 122 -3.85 -16.57 0.00
N TYR A 123 -2.87 -15.66 -0.09
CA TYR A 123 -1.67 -15.78 -0.95
C TYR A 123 -1.94 -15.90 -2.46
N GLU A 124 -3.18 -15.67 -2.90
CA GLU A 124 -3.58 -15.75 -4.32
C GLU A 124 -4.09 -14.41 -4.84
N THR A 125 -4.65 -13.58 -3.95
CA THR A 125 -5.29 -12.33 -4.32
C THR A 125 -4.70 -11.11 -3.61
N TYR A 126 -4.94 -9.95 -4.19
CA TYR A 126 -4.67 -8.65 -3.59
C TYR A 126 -5.73 -7.65 -4.06
N MET A 127 -5.82 -6.51 -3.39
CA MET A 127 -6.69 -5.43 -3.82
C MET A 127 -5.91 -4.17 -4.12
N SER A 128 -6.48 -3.34 -4.98
CA SER A 128 -6.07 -1.96 -5.18
C SER A 128 -7.27 -1.04 -5.11
N ALA A 129 -7.11 0.11 -4.47
CA ALA A 129 -8.14 1.12 -4.30
C ALA A 129 -7.73 2.43 -4.99
N ASP A 130 -8.69 3.07 -5.65
CA ASP A 130 -8.62 4.47 -6.05
C ASP A 130 -9.65 5.31 -5.29
N ASP A 131 -9.85 6.56 -5.69
CA ASP A 131 -10.75 7.49 -5.00
C ASP A 131 -12.22 7.02 -4.94
N LEU A 132 -12.67 6.12 -5.82
CA LEU A 132 -14.09 5.71 -5.87
C LEU A 132 -14.29 4.19 -5.92
N ARG A 133 -13.25 3.41 -6.19
CA ARG A 133 -13.35 1.98 -6.46
C ARG A 133 -12.28 1.17 -5.77
N ILE A 134 -12.67 -0.04 -5.35
CA ILE A 134 -11.75 -1.09 -4.90
C ILE A 134 -11.88 -2.29 -5.83
N ASN A 135 -10.75 -2.73 -6.36
CA ASN A 135 -10.65 -3.86 -7.29
C ASN A 135 -9.85 -4.99 -6.64
N LEU A 136 -10.38 -6.21 -6.74
CA LEU A 136 -9.72 -7.47 -6.38
C LEU A 136 -9.02 -8.05 -7.61
N TRP A 137 -7.81 -8.55 -7.40
CA TRP A 137 -6.96 -9.12 -8.43
C TRP A 137 -6.48 -10.50 -7.99
N ASN A 138 -6.24 -11.37 -8.97
CA ASN A 138 -5.47 -12.58 -8.75
C ASN A 138 -4.03 -12.35 -9.23
N PHE A 139 -3.03 -12.81 -8.47
CA PHE A 139 -1.63 -12.60 -8.83
C PHE A 139 -1.24 -13.17 -10.18
N GLU A 140 -1.94 -14.19 -10.67
CA GLU A 140 -1.64 -14.84 -11.93
C GLU A 140 -2.35 -14.21 -13.14
N ILE A 141 -3.38 -13.40 -12.92
CA ILE A 141 -4.26 -12.87 -13.95
C ILE A 141 -4.12 -11.34 -14.01
N THR A 142 -3.48 -10.83 -15.07
CA THR A 142 -3.14 -9.40 -15.19
C THR A 142 -4.12 -8.59 -16.04
N ASN A 143 -5.00 -9.26 -16.78
CA ASN A 143 -5.92 -8.64 -17.75
C ASN A 143 -7.36 -8.54 -17.24
N GLN A 144 -7.63 -8.98 -16.02
CA GLN A 144 -8.95 -8.94 -15.40
C GLN A 144 -8.82 -8.60 -13.92
N SER A 145 -9.75 -7.78 -13.44
CA SER A 145 -9.94 -7.46 -12.03
C SER A 145 -11.43 -7.50 -11.73
N PHE A 146 -11.78 -7.84 -10.50
CA PHE A 146 -13.17 -7.81 -10.05
C PHE A 146 -13.39 -6.59 -9.17
N ASN A 147 -14.34 -5.73 -9.54
CA ASN A 147 -14.68 -4.58 -8.71
C ASN A 147 -15.54 -5.02 -7.52
N ILE A 148 -15.04 -4.82 -6.30
CA ILE A 148 -15.71 -5.24 -5.06
C ILE A 148 -16.40 -4.09 -4.33
N VAL A 149 -15.98 -2.84 -4.59
CA VAL A 149 -16.60 -1.61 -4.09
C VAL A 149 -16.61 -0.57 -5.22
N ASP A 150 -17.77 0.05 -5.45
CA ASP A 150 -17.93 1.22 -6.33
C ASP A 150 -18.84 2.23 -5.62
N ILE A 151 -18.25 3.32 -5.12
CA ILE A 151 -19.00 4.43 -4.49
C ILE A 151 -19.25 5.57 -5.48
N LYS A 152 -18.97 5.38 -6.77
CA LYS A 152 -19.16 6.40 -7.79
C LYS A 152 -20.64 6.83 -7.87
N PRO A 153 -20.95 8.11 -7.68
CA PRO A 153 -22.32 8.60 -7.83
C PRO A 153 -22.78 8.54 -9.29
N ALA A 154 -24.10 8.50 -9.51
CA ALA A 154 -24.67 8.56 -10.85
C ALA A 154 -24.32 9.90 -11.56
N ASN A 155 -24.31 10.99 -10.79
CA ASN A 155 -23.83 12.30 -11.23
C ASN A 155 -22.54 12.67 -10.48
N MET A 156 -21.45 12.94 -11.20
CA MET A 156 -20.17 13.34 -10.60
C MET A 156 -20.24 14.69 -9.86
N GLU A 157 -21.21 15.54 -10.17
CA GLU A 157 -21.44 16.80 -9.43
C GLU A 157 -21.96 16.55 -8.00
N GLU A 158 -22.53 15.38 -7.73
CA GLU A 158 -23.03 14.96 -6.41
C GLU A 158 -21.96 14.22 -5.59
N LEU A 159 -20.70 14.23 -6.04
CA LEU A 159 -19.62 13.57 -5.33
C LEU A 159 -19.37 14.29 -3.99
N THR A 160 -19.56 13.56 -2.89
CA THR A 160 -19.33 14.10 -1.54
C THR A 160 -18.37 13.27 -0.70
N GLU A 161 -17.97 12.09 -1.15
CA GLU A 161 -17.13 11.16 -0.39
C GLU A 161 -16.19 10.45 -1.36
N VAL A 162 -14.91 10.34 -0.98
CA VAL A 162 -13.91 9.54 -1.70
C VAL A 162 -13.25 8.55 -0.75
N ILE A 163 -12.82 7.40 -1.28
CA ILE A 163 -12.01 6.42 -0.58
C ILE A 163 -10.60 7.00 -0.42
N THR A 164 -10.07 6.93 0.79
CA THR A 164 -8.76 7.51 1.11
C THR A 164 -7.68 6.47 1.38
N ALA A 165 -8.05 5.34 1.98
CA ALA A 165 -7.17 4.21 2.23
C ALA A 165 -7.99 2.90 2.30
N ALA A 166 -7.36 1.77 2.00
CA ALA A 166 -7.97 0.45 2.10
C ALA A 166 -6.94 -0.63 2.45
N GLU A 167 -7.30 -1.57 3.33
CA GLU A 167 -6.42 -2.66 3.77
C GLU A 167 -7.16 -3.97 4.06
N PHE A 168 -6.55 -5.11 3.71
CA PHE A 168 -7.05 -6.44 4.04
C PHE A 168 -6.75 -6.77 5.50
N HIS A 169 -7.62 -7.59 6.10
CA HIS A 169 -7.35 -8.12 7.42
C HIS A 169 -6.16 -9.12 7.35
N PRO A 170 -5.19 -9.03 8.28
CA PRO A 170 -3.95 -9.81 8.20
C PRO A 170 -4.16 -11.33 8.27
N HIS A 171 -5.26 -11.79 8.89
CA HIS A 171 -5.56 -13.22 9.10
C HIS A 171 -6.88 -13.71 8.49
N HIS A 172 -7.71 -12.81 7.95
CA HIS A 172 -9.07 -13.14 7.53
C HIS A 172 -9.27 -12.75 6.08
N CYS A 173 -9.16 -13.72 5.19
CA CYS A 173 -9.11 -13.47 3.75
C CYS A 173 -10.38 -12.88 3.13
N ASN A 174 -11.48 -12.93 3.87
CA ASN A 174 -12.77 -12.37 3.47
C ASN A 174 -13.04 -10.97 4.04
N THR A 175 -12.15 -10.43 4.88
CA THR A 175 -12.39 -9.17 5.58
C THR A 175 -11.40 -8.11 5.14
N PHE A 176 -11.91 -6.92 4.84
CA PHE A 176 -11.09 -5.75 4.57
C PHE A 176 -11.78 -4.50 5.11
N VAL A 177 -11.01 -3.43 5.23
CA VAL A 177 -11.48 -2.12 5.65
C VAL A 177 -11.15 -1.09 4.57
N TYR A 178 -11.98 -0.07 4.46
CA TYR A 178 -11.60 1.16 3.77
C TYR A 178 -12.08 2.38 4.54
N SER A 179 -11.34 3.48 4.42
CA SER A 179 -11.66 4.77 5.01
C SER A 179 -12.06 5.79 3.95
N SER A 180 -12.67 6.89 4.38
CA SER A 180 -13.08 7.96 3.48
C SER A 180 -12.67 9.36 3.90
N SER A 181 -12.82 10.29 2.95
CA SER A 181 -12.60 11.73 3.17
C SER A 181 -13.58 12.37 4.17
N LYS A 182 -14.66 11.67 4.53
CA LYS A 182 -15.63 12.11 5.55
C LYS A 182 -15.33 11.55 6.94
N GLY A 183 -14.20 10.90 7.12
CA GLY A 183 -13.83 10.28 8.39
C GLY A 183 -14.66 9.05 8.73
N THR A 184 -15.19 8.35 7.72
CA THR A 184 -15.86 7.06 7.93
C THR A 184 -14.87 5.91 7.76
N ILE A 185 -15.05 4.86 8.55
CA ILE A 185 -14.34 3.58 8.41
C ILE A 185 -15.40 2.52 8.15
N ARG A 186 -15.26 1.78 7.06
CA ARG A 186 -16.20 0.76 6.62
C ARG A 186 -15.52 -0.59 6.60
N LEU A 187 -16.02 -1.51 7.42
CA LEU A 187 -15.57 -2.90 7.47
C LEU A 187 -16.46 -3.77 6.57
N CYS A 188 -15.84 -4.49 5.66
CA CYS A 188 -16.50 -5.29 4.63
C CYS A 188 -16.20 -6.78 4.81
N ASP A 189 -17.23 -7.62 4.63
CA ASP A 189 -17.12 -9.09 4.58
C ASP A 189 -17.52 -9.61 3.19
N MET A 190 -16.54 -10.10 2.44
CA MET A 190 -16.69 -10.66 1.10
C MET A 190 -17.50 -11.96 1.06
N ARG A 191 -17.74 -12.61 2.21
CA ARG A 191 -18.63 -13.79 2.28
C ARG A 191 -20.10 -13.40 2.30
N ALA A 192 -20.43 -12.21 2.79
CA ALA A 192 -21.82 -11.77 2.92
C ALA A 192 -22.41 -11.40 1.56
N SER A 193 -21.61 -10.81 0.68
CA SER A 193 -22.01 -10.44 -0.69
C SER A 193 -20.78 -10.35 -1.58
N ALA A 194 -20.93 -10.74 -2.85
CA ALA A 194 -19.87 -10.57 -3.85
C ALA A 194 -19.56 -9.09 -4.10
N LEU A 195 -20.59 -8.24 -4.05
CA LEU A 195 -20.44 -6.79 -4.03
C LEU A 195 -20.50 -6.35 -2.58
N CYS A 196 -19.45 -5.70 -2.07
CA CYS A 196 -19.40 -5.23 -0.69
C CYS A 196 -20.17 -3.90 -0.52
N ASP A 197 -21.33 -3.79 -1.18
CA ASP A 197 -22.23 -2.64 -1.23
C ASP A 197 -23.04 -2.46 0.07
N ARG A 198 -23.30 -3.57 0.76
CA ARG A 198 -23.85 -3.60 2.11
C ARG A 198 -22.73 -3.84 3.11
N HIS A 199 -22.28 -2.76 3.74
CA HIS A 199 -21.27 -2.83 4.80
C HIS A 199 -21.81 -3.69 5.95
N THR A 200 -21.02 -4.69 6.36
CA THR A 200 -21.53 -5.82 7.13
C THR A 200 -21.65 -5.50 8.63
N LYS A 201 -20.89 -4.52 9.14
CA LYS A 201 -20.88 -4.21 10.58
C LYS A 201 -20.79 -2.74 11.01
N CYS A 202 -19.91 -1.89 10.46
CA CYS A 202 -19.72 -0.55 11.05
C CYS A 202 -19.51 0.57 10.05
N GLU A 203 -20.16 1.71 10.31
CA GLU A 203 -19.69 3.04 9.95
C GLU A 203 -19.14 3.66 11.24
N TYR A 204 -17.83 3.55 11.47
CA TYR A 204 -17.22 4.28 12.57
C TYR A 204 -17.11 5.74 12.13
N GLN A 205 -17.85 6.63 12.80
CA GLN A 205 -17.73 8.05 12.53
C GLN A 205 -16.63 8.65 13.38
N HIS A 206 -15.68 9.27 12.69
CA HIS A 206 -14.70 10.12 13.32
C HIS A 206 -15.37 11.37 13.91
N LYS A 207 -15.80 11.29 15.16
CA LYS A 207 -16.12 12.49 15.94
C LYS A 207 -14.80 13.05 16.48
N SER A 208 -14.22 14.00 15.76
CA SER A 208 -12.99 14.72 16.16
C SER A 208 -13.21 15.64 17.37
N HIS A 209 -14.46 15.93 17.75
CA HIS A 209 -14.76 16.88 18.83
C HIS A 209 -15.61 16.27 19.94
N GLY A 210 -14.91 15.76 20.97
CA GLY A 210 -15.44 15.73 22.31
C GLY A 210 -15.76 17.16 22.77
N VAL A 211 -16.94 17.31 23.35
CA VAL A 211 -17.53 18.55 23.87
C VAL A 211 -16.65 19.10 25.00
N PHE A 212 -15.63 19.92 24.75
CA PHE A 212 -15.10 20.87 25.73
C PHE A 212 -14.28 21.97 25.03
N GLU A 213 -14.65 23.21 25.34
CA GLU A 213 -13.94 24.49 25.23
C GLU A 213 -14.08 25.43 23.99
N GLU A 214 -14.21 26.70 24.42
CA GLU A 214 -14.30 28.05 23.85
C GLU A 214 -15.31 28.42 22.74
N PRO A 215 -15.94 29.63 22.85
CA PRO A 215 -16.99 30.08 21.93
C PRO A 215 -16.38 30.60 20.63
N GLU A 216 -15.91 29.70 19.77
CA GLU A 216 -15.65 30.04 18.36
C GLU A 216 -16.94 30.00 17.54
N ASP A 217 -16.97 30.80 16.46
CA ASP A 217 -18.12 30.95 15.57
C ASP A 217 -18.57 29.57 15.02
N PRO A 218 -19.84 29.16 15.22
CA PRO A 218 -20.37 27.85 14.79
C PRO A 218 -20.16 27.54 13.30
N SER A 219 -20.04 28.59 12.47
CA SER A 219 -19.80 28.49 11.03
C SER A 219 -18.41 27.97 10.68
N ASN A 220 -17.35 28.45 11.36
CA ASN A 220 -15.97 27.98 11.18
C ASN A 220 -15.76 26.56 11.72
N ARG A 221 -16.51 26.19 12.76
CA ARG A 221 -16.46 24.85 13.35
C ARG A 221 -16.91 23.77 12.35
N SER A 222 -17.84 24.07 11.45
CA SER A 222 -18.36 23.10 10.49
C SER A 222 -17.39 22.86 9.31
N PHE A 223 -16.76 23.91 8.78
CA PHE A 223 -15.94 23.80 7.56
C PHE A 223 -14.62 23.05 7.80
N PHE A 224 -13.80 23.52 8.74
CA PHE A 224 -12.51 22.88 9.01
C PHE A 224 -12.66 21.49 9.61
N SER A 225 -13.75 21.23 10.36
CA SER A 225 -14.01 19.91 10.92
C SER A 225 -14.17 18.84 9.85
N GLU A 226 -14.80 19.15 8.71
CA GLU A 226 -14.95 18.20 7.61
C GLU A 226 -13.58 17.91 6.96
N ILE A 227 -12.78 18.95 6.73
CA ILE A 227 -11.44 18.82 6.14
C ILE A 227 -10.53 17.95 7.02
N ILE A 228 -10.42 18.27 8.31
CA ILE A 228 -9.52 17.55 9.22
C ILE A 228 -10.07 16.19 9.64
N SER A 229 -11.36 15.90 9.43
CA SER A 229 -11.94 14.57 9.67
C SER A 229 -11.56 13.53 8.61
N SER A 230 -11.06 13.99 7.46
CA SER A 230 -10.59 13.10 6.40
C SER A 230 -9.51 12.16 6.94
N ILE A 231 -9.75 10.85 6.83
CA ILE A 231 -8.79 9.85 7.25
C ILE A 231 -7.73 9.74 6.16
N SER A 232 -6.47 9.94 6.49
CA SER A 232 -5.36 9.83 5.56
C SER A 232 -4.82 8.39 5.45
N ASP A 233 -4.97 7.59 6.50
CA ASP A 233 -4.49 6.21 6.53
C ASP A 233 -5.27 5.33 7.51
N VAL A 234 -5.35 4.03 7.20
CA VAL A 234 -6.01 3.00 8.01
C VAL A 234 -5.13 1.76 8.07
N LYS A 235 -4.88 1.26 9.29
CA LYS A 235 -4.05 0.07 9.52
C LYS A 235 -4.64 -0.91 10.51
N PHE A 236 -4.78 -2.17 10.14
CA PHE A 236 -4.98 -3.25 11.08
C PHE A 236 -3.75 -3.44 11.96
N SER A 237 -4.00 -3.71 13.24
CA SER A 237 -2.98 -4.26 14.14
C SER A 237 -2.52 -5.63 13.65
N HIS A 238 -1.29 -6.04 13.97
CA HIS A 238 -0.75 -7.35 13.58
C HIS A 238 -1.58 -8.51 14.16
N SER A 239 -2.19 -8.32 15.32
CA SER A 239 -3.14 -9.26 15.93
C SER A 239 -4.47 -9.38 15.17
N GLY A 240 -4.79 -8.42 14.30
CA GLY A 240 -6.07 -8.31 13.58
C GLY A 240 -7.22 -7.81 14.45
N ARG A 241 -7.04 -7.61 15.76
CA ARG A 241 -8.14 -7.21 16.64
C ARG A 241 -8.52 -5.73 16.54
N TYR A 242 -7.52 -4.89 16.29
CA TYR A 242 -7.66 -3.44 16.32
C TYR A 242 -7.46 -2.83 14.94
N ILE A 243 -8.10 -1.69 14.71
CA ILE A 243 -7.84 -0.79 13.59
C ILE A 243 -7.25 0.51 14.15
N MET A 244 -6.22 1.03 13.51
CA MET A 244 -5.71 2.38 13.72
C MET A 244 -6.11 3.25 12.53
N THR A 245 -6.50 4.49 12.81
CA THR A 245 -6.75 5.50 11.77
C THR A 245 -6.01 6.78 12.07
N ARG A 246 -5.49 7.40 11.01
CA ARG A 246 -4.89 8.73 11.06
C ARG A 246 -5.79 9.75 10.40
N ASP A 247 -6.09 10.82 11.11
CA ASP A 247 -6.59 12.06 10.53
C ASP A 247 -5.53 13.17 10.66
N TYR A 248 -5.83 14.40 10.28
CA TYR A 248 -4.84 15.47 10.30
C TYR A 248 -4.21 15.71 11.70
N LEU A 249 -5.06 15.76 12.74
CA LEU A 249 -4.66 16.12 14.10
C LEU A 249 -4.45 14.90 15.00
N THR A 250 -5.15 13.80 14.77
CA THR A 250 -5.21 12.67 15.72
C THR A 250 -4.91 11.31 15.09
N VAL A 251 -4.46 10.39 15.95
CA VAL A 251 -4.44 8.95 15.69
C VAL A 251 -5.45 8.31 16.63
N LYS A 252 -6.30 7.43 16.11
CA LYS A 252 -7.34 6.74 16.91
C LYS A 252 -7.21 5.23 16.74
N VAL A 253 -7.52 4.50 17.82
CA VAL A 253 -7.52 3.04 17.85
C VAL A 253 -8.94 2.54 18.13
N TRP A 254 -9.40 1.57 17.33
CA TRP A 254 -10.74 1.00 17.34
C TRP A 254 -10.65 -0.50 17.64
N ASP A 255 -11.54 -1.04 18.48
CA ASP A 255 -11.69 -2.51 18.64
C ASP A 255 -12.71 -2.99 17.62
N LEU A 256 -12.37 -4.02 16.84
CA LEU A 256 -13.33 -4.64 15.91
C LEU A 256 -14.57 -5.21 16.61
N ASN A 257 -14.50 -5.50 17.91
CA ASN A 257 -15.63 -6.00 18.69
C ASN A 257 -16.42 -4.88 19.39
N MET A 258 -15.92 -3.63 19.39
CA MET A 258 -16.59 -2.49 20.03
C MET A 258 -16.83 -1.39 19.00
N GLU A 259 -18.04 -1.39 18.46
CA GLU A 259 -18.39 -0.61 17.28
C GLU A 259 -18.68 0.88 17.56
N ASN A 260 -19.00 1.22 18.81
CA ASN A 260 -19.60 2.52 19.13
C ASN A 260 -18.59 3.61 19.45
N LEU A 261 -17.38 3.26 19.92
CA LEU A 261 -16.40 4.20 20.44
C LEU A 261 -14.99 3.71 20.16
N GLN A 262 -14.10 4.63 19.79
CA GLN A 262 -12.68 4.37 19.78
C GLN A 262 -12.17 4.11 21.20
N ILE A 263 -11.24 3.17 21.34
CA ILE A 263 -10.64 2.82 22.62
C ILE A 263 -9.65 3.91 23.06
N GLU A 264 -8.86 4.40 22.10
CA GLU A 264 -7.78 5.34 22.36
C GLU A 264 -7.79 6.47 21.33
N THR A 265 -7.35 7.65 21.74
CA THR A 265 -7.18 8.82 20.87
C THR A 265 -5.91 9.55 21.29
N TYR A 266 -5.01 9.71 20.34
CA TYR A 266 -3.71 10.35 20.48
C TYR A 266 -3.70 11.65 19.70
N GLN A 267 -3.47 12.75 20.40
CA GLN A 267 -3.32 14.07 19.79
C GLN A 267 -1.91 14.22 19.24
N VAL A 268 -1.76 14.31 17.93
CA VAL A 268 -0.45 14.40 17.28
C VAL A 268 -0.05 15.85 17.02
N HIS A 269 -0.98 16.64 16.49
CA HIS A 269 -0.71 18.02 16.07
C HIS A 269 -1.64 19.04 16.72
N ASP A 270 -2.04 18.86 17.98
CA ASP A 270 -3.00 19.76 18.63
C ASP A 270 -2.52 21.23 18.67
N TYR A 271 -1.20 21.45 18.72
CA TYR A 271 -0.58 22.78 18.62
C TYR A 271 -0.79 23.48 17.27
N LEU A 272 -1.25 22.77 16.23
CA LEU A 272 -1.61 23.32 14.92
C LEU A 272 -3.09 23.72 14.83
N ARG A 273 -3.91 23.39 15.82
CA ARG A 273 -5.36 23.63 15.78
C ARG A 273 -5.72 25.11 15.65
N SER A 274 -4.98 26.01 16.30
CA SER A 274 -5.16 27.46 16.15
C SER A 274 -4.64 28.02 14.81
N LYS A 275 -3.96 27.20 14.00
CA LYS A 275 -3.32 27.59 12.73
C LYS A 275 -4.01 26.99 11.50
N LEU A 276 -5.18 26.35 11.66
CA LEU A 276 -5.89 25.67 10.56
C LEU A 276 -6.17 26.59 9.37
N CYS A 277 -6.50 27.86 9.61
CA CYS A 277 -6.69 28.83 8.53
C CYS A 277 -5.41 29.04 7.70
N SER A 278 -4.27 29.23 8.35
CA SER A 278 -2.98 29.41 7.67
C SER A 278 -2.49 28.14 6.96
N LEU A 279 -2.80 26.97 7.53
CA LEU A 279 -2.51 25.67 6.90
C LEU A 279 -3.37 25.42 5.67
N TYR A 280 -4.62 25.90 5.69
CA TYR A 280 -5.52 25.86 4.54
C TYR A 280 -5.05 26.81 3.43
N GLU A 281 -4.64 28.03 3.76
CA GLU A 281 -4.11 29.00 2.77
C GLU A 281 -2.86 28.52 2.03
N ASN A 282 -2.09 27.61 2.63
CA ASN A 282 -0.87 27.04 2.04
C ASN A 282 -1.03 25.57 1.60
N ASP A 283 -2.26 25.06 1.54
CA ASP A 283 -2.62 23.67 1.19
C ASP A 283 -2.06 22.56 2.12
N CYS A 284 -1.23 22.89 3.12
CA CYS A 284 -0.66 21.94 4.08
C CYS A 284 -1.72 21.19 4.91
N ILE A 285 -2.95 21.69 4.99
CA ILE A 285 -4.05 21.00 5.67
C ILE A 285 -4.49 19.72 4.94
N PHE A 286 -4.13 19.58 3.66
CA PHE A 286 -4.44 18.41 2.84
C PHE A 286 -3.31 17.36 2.81
N ASP A 287 -2.23 17.61 3.57
CA ASP A 287 -1.15 16.64 3.71
C ASP A 287 -1.69 15.33 4.30
N LYS A 288 -1.37 14.22 3.63
CA LYS A 288 -1.76 12.87 4.05
C LYS A 288 -0.63 12.25 4.86
N PHE A 289 -0.89 12.00 6.14
CA PHE A 289 0.06 11.35 7.04
C PHE A 289 -0.28 9.86 7.16
N GLU A 290 0.73 9.01 7.06
CA GLU A 290 0.61 7.57 7.31
C GLU A 290 0.78 7.27 8.82
N CYS A 291 0.33 6.09 9.23
CA CYS A 291 0.51 5.55 10.57
C CYS A 291 0.85 4.06 10.50
N VAL A 292 1.63 3.56 11.46
CA VAL A 292 2.04 2.14 11.49
C VAL A 292 2.11 1.61 12.91
N TRP A 293 1.79 0.34 13.07
CA TRP A 293 1.94 -0.38 14.33
C TRP A 293 3.38 -0.85 14.51
N ASN A 294 3.86 -0.91 15.75
CA ASN A 294 5.04 -1.73 16.03
C ASN A 294 4.67 -3.23 15.98
N GLY A 295 5.66 -4.11 15.90
CA GLY A 295 5.42 -5.55 15.79
C GLY A 295 4.71 -6.22 16.98
N SER A 296 4.44 -5.48 18.07
CA SER A 296 3.72 -5.97 19.25
C SER A 296 2.35 -5.31 19.46
N ASP A 297 1.93 -4.43 18.56
CA ASP A 297 0.69 -3.63 18.63
C ASP A 297 0.55 -2.80 19.92
N ARG A 298 1.68 -2.31 20.49
CA ARG A 298 1.72 -1.53 21.74
C ARG A 298 2.17 -0.10 21.55
#